data_AF-A0A6A7VV31-F1
#
_entry.id   AF-A0A6A7VV31-F1
#
_cell.length_a   1.000
_cell.length_b   1.000
_cell.length_c   1.000
_cell.angle_alpha   90.00
_cell.angle_beta   90.00
_cell.angle_gamma   90.00
#
_symmetry.space_group_name_H-M   'P 1'
#
loop_
_entity.id
_entity.type
_entity.pdbx_description
1 polymer ?
#
loop_
_entity_poly.entity_id
_entity_poly.type
_entity_poly.pdbx_seq_one_letter_code
_entity_poly.pdbx_strand_id
1 'polypeptide(L)'
;MGKCLITKLNESVNNDNLLKIGEFSISLNEIESPSESSQKIQVAFTGNSEVRNVNGNFTDSTLSNNTGKNISITNGDLHDIYVKNVSSLICFGNKYGLRQLFIPDNTGVTIDISELKFCPILTILSLGTATLQNSVDIASITNLSILKYSGSSVIDTKHIKNLPLVEFNAFRGSAVTGDVANIPRTIKWLTLDYTKVYGEFIPSNYPSLISTAGVFRGNSVYGDISKIGNENFITMVDNNSKFSWKTERNSSYKILAIEGIPNFGEDLDAMLINQAKCVVGFTSSDNSFKKAITARGTKTSASDAAVATLQQKGYTVLVIPA
;
A
#
# COMPACT_ATOMS: atom_id res chain seq x y z
N MET A 1 28.85 -3.34 37.65
CA MET A 1 28.56 -4.30 36.57
C MET A 1 27.43 -5.20 37.04
N GLY A 2 26.22 -5.01 36.51
CA GLY A 2 25.07 -5.87 36.84
C GLY A 2 25.32 -7.27 36.29
N LYS A 3 25.30 -8.28 37.17
CA LYS A 3 25.40 -9.69 36.75
C LYS A 3 24.10 -10.04 36.01
N CYS A 4 24.18 -10.34 34.71
CA CYS A 4 23.08 -10.96 34.00
C CYS A 4 22.80 -12.33 34.62
N LEU A 5 21.57 -12.55 35.06
CA LEU A 5 21.11 -13.85 35.53
C LEU A 5 20.88 -14.74 34.29
N ILE A 6 21.86 -15.57 33.94
CA ILE A 6 21.66 -16.65 32.95
C ILE A 6 21.20 -17.89 33.72
N THR A 7 19.90 -18.04 33.94
CA THR A 7 19.34 -19.30 34.45
C THR A 7 19.14 -20.26 33.29
N LYS A 8 20.00 -21.28 33.21
CA LYS A 8 19.78 -22.45 32.36
C LYS A 8 18.69 -23.29 33.03
N LEU A 9 17.53 -23.40 32.40
CA LEU A 9 16.48 -24.33 32.85
C LEU A 9 17.05 -25.76 32.74
N ASN A 10 16.95 -26.53 33.82
CA ASN A 10 17.51 -27.90 33.91
C ASN A 10 16.65 -28.96 33.19
N GLU A 11 15.52 -28.56 32.61
CA GLU A 11 14.56 -29.44 31.94
C GLU A 11 14.25 -28.93 30.53
N SER A 12 14.07 -29.85 29.58
CA SER A 12 13.60 -29.53 28.23
C SER A 12 12.08 -29.51 28.19
N VAL A 13 11.49 -28.40 27.76
CA VAL A 13 10.04 -28.33 27.48
C VAL A 13 9.80 -28.88 26.07
N ASN A 14 9.05 -29.99 25.96
CA ASN A 14 8.63 -30.53 24.68
C ASN A 14 7.25 -29.99 24.31
N ASN A 15 7.20 -28.78 23.76
CA ASN A 15 5.97 -28.16 23.26
C ASN A 15 6.24 -27.49 21.91
N ASP A 16 5.85 -28.16 20.83
CA ASP A 16 6.05 -27.68 19.46
C ASP A 16 5.27 -26.39 19.14
N ASN A 17 4.31 -26.01 19.99
CA ASN A 17 3.58 -24.74 19.85
C ASN A 17 4.39 -23.54 20.38
N LEU A 18 5.47 -23.75 21.12
CA LEU A 18 6.33 -22.64 21.58
C LEU A 18 7.26 -22.19 20.46
N LEU A 19 7.46 -20.88 20.37
CA LEU A 19 8.47 -20.31 19.48
C LEU A 19 9.86 -20.58 20.01
N LYS A 20 10.75 -20.99 19.11
CA LYS A 20 12.18 -21.13 19.38
C LYS A 20 12.85 -19.75 19.28
N ILE A 21 14.00 -19.61 19.93
CA ILE A 21 14.80 -18.38 19.81
C ILE A 21 15.13 -18.15 18.33
N GLY A 22 14.90 -16.92 17.86
CA GLY A 22 15.06 -16.57 16.45
C GLY A 22 13.81 -16.75 15.60
N GLU A 23 12.76 -17.38 16.13
CA GLU A 23 11.49 -17.52 15.42
C GLU A 23 10.59 -16.30 15.56
N PHE A 24 9.85 -16.02 14.48
CA PHE A 24 8.55 -15.34 14.51
C PHE A 24 7.52 -16.29 13.88
N SER A 25 6.24 -16.02 14.05
CA SER A 25 5.18 -16.85 13.48
C SER A 25 4.01 -16.07 12.92
N ILE A 26 3.27 -16.74 12.05
CA ILE A 26 1.94 -16.33 11.61
C ILE A 26 0.98 -17.50 11.83
N SER A 27 -0.26 -17.20 12.18
CA SER A 27 -1.32 -18.19 12.29
C SER A 27 -2.08 -18.24 10.97
N LEU A 28 -2.39 -19.44 10.50
CA LEU A 28 -3.28 -19.69 9.37
C LEU A 28 -4.60 -20.22 9.91
N ASN A 29 -5.72 -19.69 9.43
CA ASN A 29 -7.04 -20.28 9.63
C ASN A 29 -7.54 -20.87 8.30
N GLU A 30 -8.36 -21.91 8.40
CA GLU A 30 -9.02 -22.48 7.24
C GLU A 30 -9.97 -21.46 6.58
N ILE A 31 -9.95 -21.41 5.25
CA ILE A 31 -10.85 -20.61 4.42
C ILE A 31 -11.75 -21.50 3.56
N GLU A 32 -12.94 -21.01 3.18
CA GLU A 32 -13.92 -21.81 2.44
C GLU A 32 -13.51 -22.16 1.01
N SER A 33 -12.71 -21.29 0.36
CA SER A 33 -12.33 -21.42 -1.05
C SER A 33 -10.82 -21.21 -1.24
N PRO A 34 -9.99 -22.20 -0.87
CA PRO A 34 -8.55 -22.12 -1.09
C PRO A 34 -8.21 -22.14 -2.58
N SER A 35 -7.17 -21.39 -2.94
CA SER A 35 -6.63 -21.28 -4.29
C SER A 35 -5.12 -21.23 -4.21
N GLU A 36 -4.44 -21.44 -5.34
CA GLU A 36 -2.98 -21.28 -5.42
C GLU A 36 -2.56 -19.93 -4.82
N SER A 37 -3.24 -18.84 -5.20
CA SER A 37 -2.89 -17.50 -4.73
C SER A 37 -3.17 -17.31 -3.25
N SER A 38 -4.31 -17.77 -2.72
CA SER A 38 -4.66 -17.56 -1.31
C SER A 38 -3.88 -18.45 -0.35
N GLN A 39 -3.14 -19.43 -0.84
CA GLN A 39 -2.32 -20.33 -0.01
C GLN A 39 -0.81 -20.11 -0.20
N LYS A 40 -0.42 -19.05 -0.92
CA LYS A 40 0.98 -18.73 -1.27
C LYS A 40 1.53 -17.57 -0.46
N ILE A 41 2.24 -17.86 0.62
CA ILE A 41 3.01 -16.85 1.36
C ILE A 41 4.35 -16.67 0.68
N GLN A 42 4.81 -15.43 0.51
CA GLN A 42 6.15 -15.19 -0.05
C GLN A 42 7.03 -14.48 0.97
N VAL A 43 8.28 -14.92 1.06
CA VAL A 43 9.27 -14.38 2.00
C VAL A 43 10.63 -14.27 1.36
N ALA A 44 11.42 -13.33 1.85
CA ALA A 44 12.82 -13.23 1.48
C ALA A 44 13.67 -13.02 2.74
N PHE A 45 14.73 -13.81 2.87
CA PHE A 45 15.66 -13.77 4.01
C PHE A 45 17.07 -13.38 3.58
N THR A 46 17.83 -12.85 4.54
CA THR A 46 19.29 -12.83 4.51
C THR A 46 19.80 -14.01 5.31
N GLY A 47 20.55 -14.91 4.66
CA GLY A 47 20.91 -16.20 5.24
C GLY A 47 19.77 -17.22 5.15
N ASN A 48 20.02 -18.43 5.64
CA ASN A 48 19.05 -19.52 5.57
C ASN A 48 17.97 -19.36 6.65
N SER A 49 16.78 -19.89 6.38
CA SER A 49 15.71 -20.04 7.37
C SER A 49 15.08 -21.42 7.22
N GLU A 50 14.98 -22.14 8.34
CA GLU A 50 14.06 -23.26 8.44
C GLU A 50 12.66 -22.72 8.71
N VAL A 51 11.66 -23.20 8.00
CA VAL A 51 10.24 -22.85 8.24
C VAL A 51 9.49 -24.12 8.57
N ARG A 52 8.77 -24.10 9.68
CA ARG A 52 8.00 -25.25 10.17
C ARG A 52 6.52 -24.92 10.26
N ASN A 53 5.68 -25.89 9.93
CA ASN A 53 4.24 -25.81 10.08
C ASN A 53 3.81 -26.69 11.26
N VAL A 54 3.24 -26.06 12.29
CA VAL A 54 2.68 -26.72 13.47
C VAL A 54 1.20 -26.98 13.22
N ASN A 55 0.79 -28.23 13.40
CA ASN A 55 -0.58 -28.73 13.16
C ASN A 55 -1.08 -28.70 11.71
N GLY A 56 -0.22 -28.36 10.74
CA GLY A 56 -0.50 -28.47 9.32
C GLY A 56 0.62 -29.14 8.53
N ASN A 57 0.62 -28.94 7.21
CA ASN A 57 1.68 -29.33 6.30
C ASN A 57 1.84 -28.27 5.21
N PHE A 58 3.01 -28.23 4.59
CA PHE A 58 3.22 -27.51 3.35
C PHE A 58 2.71 -28.34 2.16
N THR A 59 2.52 -27.66 1.04
CA THR A 59 2.07 -28.25 -0.22
C THR A 59 2.83 -27.64 -1.40
N ASP A 60 2.41 -27.95 -2.62
CA ASP A 60 2.87 -27.29 -3.84
C ASP A 60 1.78 -26.35 -4.39
N SER A 61 2.02 -25.74 -5.55
CA SER A 61 1.05 -24.82 -6.18
C SER A 61 -0.29 -25.47 -6.55
N THR A 62 -0.35 -26.81 -6.63
CA THR A 62 -1.58 -27.56 -6.92
C THR A 62 -2.43 -27.84 -5.67
N LEU A 63 -1.90 -27.53 -4.48
CA LEU A 63 -2.50 -27.76 -3.16
C LEU A 63 -2.83 -29.23 -2.83
N SER A 64 -2.43 -30.16 -3.70
CA SER A 64 -2.81 -31.57 -3.63
C SER A 64 -1.73 -32.43 -2.96
N ASN A 65 -0.46 -32.03 -3.10
CA ASN A 65 0.67 -32.80 -2.59
C ASN A 65 1.04 -32.37 -1.17
N ASN A 66 1.24 -33.31 -0.26
CA ASN A 66 1.83 -33.02 1.05
C ASN A 66 3.35 -33.04 0.92
N THR A 67 4.00 -31.88 1.10
CA THR A 67 5.47 -31.75 1.00
C THR A 67 6.17 -31.82 2.36
N GLY A 68 5.41 -32.12 3.43
CA GLY A 68 5.90 -32.29 4.79
C GLY A 68 5.64 -31.08 5.69
N LYS A 69 6.23 -31.11 6.88
CA LYS A 69 6.04 -30.08 7.92
C LYS A 69 7.15 -29.04 8.00
N ASN A 70 8.24 -29.23 7.28
CA ASN A 70 9.39 -28.35 7.31
C ASN A 70 9.86 -28.06 5.89
N ILE A 71 10.32 -26.84 5.66
CA ILE A 71 11.01 -26.44 4.44
C ILE A 71 12.25 -25.61 4.80
N SER A 72 13.30 -25.76 4.00
CA SER A 72 14.50 -24.94 4.11
C SER A 72 14.48 -23.85 3.05
N ILE A 73 14.60 -22.61 3.48
CA ILE A 73 14.73 -21.44 2.62
C ILE A 73 16.19 -21.02 2.62
N THR A 74 16.77 -20.89 1.44
CA THR A 74 18.15 -20.44 1.27
C THR A 74 18.19 -18.92 1.13
N ASN A 75 19.36 -18.32 1.36
CA ASN A 75 19.56 -16.90 1.07
C ASN A 75 19.31 -16.62 -0.42
N GLY A 76 18.53 -15.60 -0.74
CA GLY A 76 18.26 -15.25 -2.13
C GLY A 76 17.08 -14.32 -2.33
N ASP A 77 16.48 -14.46 -3.51
CA ASP A 77 15.30 -13.74 -3.96
C ASP A 77 14.04 -14.19 -3.20
N LEU A 78 12.88 -13.81 -3.72
CA LEU A 78 11.59 -14.10 -3.11
C LEU A 78 11.25 -15.60 -3.24
N HIS A 79 10.89 -16.24 -2.13
CA HIS A 79 10.51 -17.65 -2.07
C HIS A 79 9.01 -17.81 -1.88
N ASP A 80 8.39 -18.67 -2.67
CA ASP A 80 6.99 -19.06 -2.55
C ASP A 80 6.85 -20.23 -1.56
N ILE A 81 5.97 -20.08 -0.57
CA ILE A 81 5.61 -21.09 0.41
C ILE A 81 4.13 -21.39 0.24
N TYR A 82 3.83 -22.58 -0.24
CA TYR A 82 2.46 -23.07 -0.35
C TYR A 82 2.08 -23.85 0.91
N VAL A 83 0.97 -23.46 1.52
CA VAL A 83 0.52 -24.04 2.79
C VAL A 83 -0.81 -24.75 2.58
N LYS A 84 -0.98 -25.92 3.20
CA LYS A 84 -2.28 -26.60 3.16
C LYS A 84 -3.31 -25.77 3.93
N ASN A 85 -4.52 -25.64 3.38
CA ASN A 85 -5.63 -24.92 3.99
C ASN A 85 -6.16 -25.67 5.23
N VAL A 86 -5.48 -25.49 6.35
CA VAL A 86 -5.83 -26.05 7.65
C VAL A 86 -5.33 -25.10 8.73
N SER A 87 -6.10 -24.96 9.80
CA SER A 87 -5.69 -24.14 10.94
C SER A 87 -4.34 -24.59 11.49
N SER A 88 -3.34 -23.72 11.42
CA SER A 88 -1.95 -24.06 11.72
C SER A 88 -1.13 -22.85 12.13
N LEU A 89 0.06 -23.08 12.69
CA LEU A 89 1.03 -22.05 13.03
C LEU A 89 2.28 -22.24 12.19
N ILE A 90 2.61 -21.23 11.37
CA ILE A 90 3.81 -21.25 10.54
C ILE A 90 4.90 -20.46 11.27
N CYS A 91 5.97 -21.14 11.65
CA CYS A 91 7.09 -20.54 12.38
C CYS A 91 8.31 -20.43 11.45
N PHE A 92 8.91 -19.25 11.39
CA PHE A 92 10.06 -18.93 10.55
C PHE A 92 11.30 -18.76 11.41
N GLY A 93 12.32 -19.60 11.21
CA GLY A 93 13.51 -19.74 12.07
C GLY A 93 14.49 -18.57 12.11
N ASN A 94 14.45 -17.64 11.14
CA ASN A 94 15.44 -16.57 11.02
C ASN A 94 14.80 -15.18 10.97
N LYS A 95 14.12 -14.75 12.03
CA LYS A 95 13.51 -13.40 12.09
C LYS A 95 14.51 -12.27 11.89
N TYR A 96 15.75 -12.45 12.35
CA TYR A 96 16.80 -11.45 12.19
C TYR A 96 17.18 -11.20 10.72
N GLY A 97 17.01 -12.23 9.88
CA GLY A 97 17.26 -12.19 8.46
C GLY A 97 16.03 -11.81 7.61
N LEU A 98 14.82 -11.67 8.17
CA LEU A 98 13.63 -11.40 7.37
C LEU A 98 13.73 -10.02 6.70
N ARG A 99 13.75 -10.00 5.36
CA ARG A 99 13.83 -8.79 4.53
C ARG A 99 12.48 -8.39 3.96
N GLN A 100 11.67 -9.37 3.57
CA GLN A 100 10.39 -9.14 2.92
C GLN A 100 9.37 -10.21 3.36
N LEU A 101 8.14 -9.77 3.59
CA LEU A 101 7.00 -10.64 3.87
C LEU A 101 5.81 -10.21 3.01
N PHE A 102 5.30 -11.15 2.22
CA PHE A 102 4.12 -10.97 1.38
C PHE A 102 3.07 -12.01 1.76
N ILE A 103 1.95 -11.52 2.25
CA ILE A 103 0.72 -12.25 2.49
C ILE A 103 -0.28 -11.82 1.41
N PRO A 104 -0.80 -12.73 0.58
CA PRO A 104 -1.83 -12.38 -0.39
C PRO A 104 -3.19 -12.18 0.26
N ASP A 105 -4.14 -11.71 -0.55
CA ASP A 105 -5.54 -11.61 -0.15
C ASP A 105 -6.16 -12.99 0.08
N ASN A 106 -7.20 -13.02 0.92
CA ASN A 106 -8.02 -14.18 1.24
C ASN A 106 -7.25 -15.38 1.82
N THR A 107 -6.16 -15.16 2.55
CA THR A 107 -5.31 -16.25 3.09
C THR A 107 -5.81 -16.85 4.40
N GLY A 108 -6.66 -16.16 5.15
CA GLY A 108 -7.00 -16.55 6.54
C GLY A 108 -5.86 -16.32 7.55
N VAL A 109 -4.79 -15.62 7.15
CA VAL A 109 -3.63 -15.35 8.01
C VAL A 109 -3.97 -14.35 9.11
N THR A 110 -3.49 -14.63 10.32
CA THR A 110 -3.41 -13.68 11.43
C THR A 110 -1.94 -13.48 11.81
N ILE A 111 -1.53 -12.23 12.00
CA ILE A 111 -0.17 -11.85 12.38
C ILE A 111 -0.18 -10.88 13.57
N ASP A 112 0.68 -11.15 14.55
CA ASP A 112 1.00 -10.18 15.60
C ASP A 112 2.12 -9.26 15.10
N ILE A 113 1.77 -8.01 14.83
CA ILE A 113 2.72 -7.02 14.32
C ILE A 113 3.81 -6.70 15.35
N SER A 114 3.54 -6.88 16.64
CA SER A 114 4.51 -6.62 17.71
C SER A 114 5.74 -7.54 17.65
N GLU A 115 5.61 -8.71 17.02
CA GLU A 115 6.72 -9.67 16.81
C GLU A 115 7.68 -9.18 15.72
N LEU A 116 7.21 -8.37 14.77
CA LEU A 116 8.01 -7.90 13.64
C LEU A 116 9.04 -6.83 14.04
N LYS A 117 8.92 -6.22 15.23
CA LYS A 117 9.95 -5.32 15.78
C LYS A 117 11.31 -5.99 15.95
N PHE A 118 11.32 -7.32 16.05
CA PHE A 118 12.53 -8.13 16.14
C PHE A 118 13.07 -8.58 14.78
N CYS A 119 12.51 -8.07 13.68
CA CYS A 119 12.98 -8.27 12.30
C CYS A 119 13.71 -6.99 11.83
N PRO A 120 14.97 -6.78 12.22
CA PRO A 120 15.65 -5.49 12.10
C PRO A 120 15.94 -5.09 10.66
N ILE A 121 15.84 -5.98 9.68
CA ILE A 121 16.11 -5.67 8.26
C ILE A 121 14.86 -5.79 7.39
N LEU A 122 13.66 -5.88 7.99
CA LEU A 122 12.40 -5.96 7.26
C LEU A 122 12.13 -4.63 6.56
N THR A 123 12.19 -4.64 5.22
CA THR A 123 11.99 -3.44 4.40
C THR A 123 10.67 -3.44 3.65
N ILE A 124 10.10 -4.61 3.36
CA ILE A 124 8.85 -4.72 2.60
C ILE A 124 7.85 -5.58 3.36
N LEU A 125 6.67 -5.01 3.59
CA LEU A 125 5.55 -5.69 4.21
C LEU A 125 4.30 -5.51 3.35
N SER A 126 3.86 -6.61 2.74
CA SER A 126 2.60 -6.68 2.00
C SER A 126 1.69 -7.64 2.73
N LEU A 127 0.59 -7.15 3.30
CA LEU A 127 -0.22 -7.90 4.26
C LEU A 127 -1.54 -8.41 3.69
N GLY A 128 -1.87 -8.11 2.43
CA GLY A 128 -3.11 -8.55 1.82
C GLY A 128 -4.31 -8.25 2.73
N THR A 129 -5.19 -9.24 2.87
CA THR A 129 -6.32 -9.23 3.83
C THR A 129 -6.00 -9.91 5.16
N ALA A 130 -4.74 -9.99 5.58
CA ALA A 130 -4.38 -10.59 6.87
C ALA A 130 -5.05 -9.85 8.04
N THR A 131 -5.46 -10.61 9.06
CA THR A 131 -5.91 -10.06 10.34
C THR A 131 -4.69 -9.66 11.15
N LEU A 132 -4.62 -8.40 11.56
CA LEU A 132 -3.50 -7.86 12.33
C LEU A 132 -3.87 -7.79 13.82
N GLN A 133 -3.04 -8.40 14.66
CA GLN A 133 -2.98 -8.15 16.10
C GLN A 133 -1.92 -7.10 16.38
N ASN A 134 -2.15 -6.26 17.41
CA ASN A 134 -1.23 -5.18 17.81
C ASN A 134 -0.81 -4.27 16.64
N SER A 135 -1.74 -3.94 15.72
CA SER A 135 -1.43 -3.18 14.49
C SER A 135 -0.75 -1.82 14.74
N VAL A 136 -0.94 -1.23 15.93
CA VAL A 136 -0.27 0.01 16.37
C VAL A 136 1.26 -0.13 16.39
N ASP A 137 1.77 -1.34 16.59
CA ASP A 137 3.20 -1.65 16.64
C ASP A 137 3.86 -1.64 15.27
N ILE A 138 3.12 -1.38 14.17
CA ILE A 138 3.72 -1.10 12.86
C ILE A 138 4.75 0.04 12.94
N ALA A 139 4.56 0.98 13.87
CA ALA A 139 5.49 2.07 14.16
C ALA A 139 6.89 1.59 14.61
N SER A 140 7.01 0.35 15.10
CA SER A 140 8.27 -0.23 15.58
C SER A 140 9.12 -0.87 14.49
N ILE A 141 8.58 -1.04 13.28
CA ILE A 141 9.31 -1.62 12.14
C ILE A 141 10.09 -0.50 11.43
N THR A 142 11.11 0.04 12.10
CA THR A 142 11.73 1.31 11.72
C THR A 142 12.48 1.32 10.37
N ASN A 143 12.75 0.14 9.80
CA ASN A 143 13.38 0.00 8.47
C ASN A 143 12.38 -0.27 7.34
N LEU A 144 11.07 -0.22 7.63
CA LEU A 144 10.02 -0.45 6.65
C LEU A 144 9.98 0.68 5.62
N SER A 145 10.25 0.34 4.35
CA SER A 145 10.25 1.28 3.23
C SER A 145 9.04 1.10 2.31
N ILE A 146 8.41 -0.09 2.33
CA ILE A 146 7.21 -0.39 1.54
C ILE A 146 6.16 -1.07 2.42
N LEU A 147 4.97 -0.48 2.47
CA LEU A 147 3.80 -1.04 3.14
C LEU A 147 2.62 -1.16 2.17
N LYS A 148 2.09 -2.37 2.01
CA LYS A 148 0.91 -2.67 1.18
C LYS A 148 -0.15 -3.38 2.01
N TYR A 149 -1.40 -2.94 1.94
CA TYR A 149 -2.45 -3.46 2.81
C TYR A 149 -3.86 -3.35 2.21
N SER A 150 -4.64 -4.42 2.35
CA SER A 150 -6.04 -4.57 1.91
C SER A 150 -6.95 -5.09 3.04
N GLY A 151 -6.43 -5.28 4.25
CA GLY A 151 -7.14 -5.97 5.34
C GLY A 151 -8.03 -5.08 6.22
N SER A 152 -8.87 -5.74 7.01
CA SER A 152 -9.91 -5.09 7.83
C SER A 152 -9.45 -4.63 9.22
N SER A 153 -8.27 -5.05 9.69
CA SER A 153 -7.67 -4.53 10.93
C SER A 153 -7.25 -3.06 10.73
N VAL A 154 -7.51 -2.21 11.72
CA VAL A 154 -7.25 -0.78 11.59
C VAL A 154 -5.75 -0.49 11.62
N ILE A 155 -5.29 0.29 10.63
CA ILE A 155 -4.00 0.99 10.66
C ILE A 155 -4.30 2.49 10.60
N ASP A 156 -3.99 3.21 11.68
CA ASP A 156 -4.09 4.67 11.74
C ASP A 156 -2.80 5.30 11.18
N THR A 157 -2.93 6.28 10.29
CA THR A 157 -1.81 6.96 9.62
C THR A 157 -0.80 7.56 10.61
N LYS A 158 -1.22 7.89 11.84
CA LYS A 158 -0.29 8.38 12.88
C LYS A 158 0.82 7.38 13.23
N HIS A 159 0.57 6.08 13.08
CA HIS A 159 1.55 5.03 13.39
C HIS A 159 2.58 4.83 12.28
N ILE A 160 2.32 5.30 11.07
CA ILE A 160 3.28 5.20 9.96
C ILE A 160 4.06 6.49 9.71
N LYS A 161 3.70 7.59 10.38
CA LYS A 161 4.23 8.95 10.15
C LYS A 161 5.75 9.07 10.12
N ASN A 162 6.41 8.34 11.02
CA ASN A 162 7.86 8.41 11.20
C ASN A 162 8.60 7.25 10.51
N LEU A 163 7.88 6.39 9.78
CA LEU A 163 8.50 5.31 9.02
C LEU A 163 9.13 5.86 7.74
N PRO A 164 10.26 5.29 7.28
CA PRO A 164 10.95 5.73 6.07
C PRO A 164 10.27 5.20 4.79
N LEU A 165 8.93 5.23 4.73
CA LEU A 165 8.17 4.70 3.60
C LEU A 165 8.44 5.50 2.33
N VAL A 166 8.83 4.81 1.27
CA VAL A 166 8.86 5.34 -0.10
C VAL A 166 7.62 4.92 -0.89
N GLU A 167 6.93 3.87 -0.45
CA GLU A 167 5.69 3.38 -1.04
C GLU A 167 4.70 2.99 0.06
N PHE A 168 3.49 3.55 -0.01
CA PHE A 168 2.37 3.19 0.85
C PHE A 168 1.12 2.98 0.00
N ASN A 169 0.63 1.73 -0.02
CA ASN A 169 -0.59 1.40 -0.73
C ASN A 169 -1.61 0.80 0.23
N ALA A 170 -2.68 1.56 0.45
CA ALA A 170 -3.88 1.11 1.11
C ALA A 170 -4.92 0.85 0.02
N PHE A 171 -5.19 -0.43 -0.25
CA PHE A 171 -6.09 -0.86 -1.31
C PHE A 171 -7.54 -0.94 -0.83
N ARG A 172 -8.46 -1.10 -1.78
CA ARG A 172 -9.90 -1.24 -1.51
C ARG A 172 -10.17 -2.32 -0.46
N GLY A 173 -11.01 -1.98 0.51
CA GLY A 173 -11.35 -2.86 1.63
C GLY A 173 -10.42 -2.70 2.84
N SER A 174 -9.29 -1.98 2.69
CA SER A 174 -8.41 -1.71 3.83
C SER A 174 -9.08 -0.80 4.87
N ALA A 175 -8.91 -1.11 6.14
CA ALA A 175 -9.35 -0.27 7.25
C ALA A 175 -8.33 0.81 7.64
N VAL A 176 -7.58 1.32 6.67
CA VAL A 176 -6.65 2.45 6.89
C VAL A 176 -7.45 3.73 7.14
N THR A 177 -7.07 4.46 8.18
CA THR A 177 -7.76 5.67 8.65
C THR A 177 -6.78 6.72 9.15
N GLY A 178 -7.26 7.92 9.47
CA GLY A 178 -6.47 8.99 10.05
C GLY A 178 -6.19 10.13 9.06
N ASP A 179 -5.45 11.13 9.53
CA ASP A 179 -5.12 12.32 8.76
C ASP A 179 -4.05 12.01 7.69
N VAL A 180 -4.29 12.43 6.46
CA VAL A 180 -3.37 12.35 5.32
C VAL A 180 -2.04 13.08 5.61
N ALA A 181 -2.04 14.09 6.48
CA ALA A 181 -0.84 14.82 6.89
C ALA A 181 0.16 13.95 7.70
N ASN A 182 -0.28 12.78 8.17
CA ASN A 182 0.58 11.80 8.81
C ASN A 182 1.22 10.82 7.83
N ILE A 183 0.96 10.90 6.53
CA ILE A 183 1.66 10.08 5.55
C ILE A 183 3.12 10.56 5.44
N PRO A 184 4.13 9.66 5.43
CA PRO A 184 5.53 10.06 5.36
C PRO A 184 5.85 10.94 4.15
N ARG A 185 6.65 11.98 4.37
CA ARG A 185 7.06 12.94 3.32
C ARG A 185 8.04 12.35 2.30
N THR A 186 8.59 11.18 2.60
CA THR A 186 9.49 10.40 1.75
C THR A 186 8.77 9.62 0.65
N ILE A 187 7.44 9.60 0.66
CA ILE A 187 6.61 8.83 -0.26
C ILE A 187 6.82 9.28 -1.71
N LYS A 188 7.02 8.28 -2.57
CA LYS A 188 7.13 8.38 -4.02
C LYS A 188 5.89 7.79 -4.71
N TRP A 189 5.32 6.75 -4.11
CA TRP A 189 4.10 6.08 -4.55
C TRP A 189 3.08 6.02 -3.42
N LEU A 190 1.92 6.60 -3.66
CA LEU A 190 0.81 6.60 -2.74
C LEU A 190 -0.45 6.06 -3.42
N THR A 191 -1.15 5.15 -2.74
CA THR A 191 -2.51 4.72 -3.09
C THR A 191 -3.35 4.69 -1.82
N LEU A 192 -4.53 5.30 -1.88
CA LEU A 192 -5.54 5.31 -0.81
C LEU A 192 -6.91 5.00 -1.41
N ASP A 193 -7.12 3.74 -1.77
CA ASP A 193 -8.29 3.29 -2.51
C ASP A 193 -9.40 2.84 -1.56
N TYR A 194 -10.53 3.56 -1.54
CA TYR A 194 -11.68 3.36 -0.63
C TYR A 194 -11.27 3.20 0.86
N THR A 195 -10.36 4.06 1.31
CA THR A 195 -9.92 4.12 2.72
C THR A 195 -10.75 5.12 3.53
N LYS A 196 -10.57 5.12 4.85
CA LYS A 196 -11.15 6.13 5.76
C LYS A 196 -10.18 7.28 6.04
N VAL A 197 -9.14 7.45 5.22
CA VAL A 197 -8.19 8.57 5.35
C VAL A 197 -8.88 9.88 4.97
N TYR A 198 -8.57 10.94 5.73
CA TYR A 198 -9.18 12.26 5.59
C TYR A 198 -8.12 13.36 5.71
N GLY A 199 -8.53 14.61 5.49
CA GLY A 199 -7.70 15.79 5.73
C GLY A 199 -7.15 16.43 4.46
N GLU A 200 -6.38 17.50 4.65
CA GLU A 200 -5.83 18.29 3.56
C GLU A 200 -4.53 17.68 3.03
N PHE A 201 -4.55 17.25 1.78
CA PHE A 201 -3.35 16.90 1.03
C PHE A 201 -2.65 18.17 0.56
N ILE A 202 -1.45 18.38 1.08
CA ILE A 202 -0.58 19.51 0.72
C ILE A 202 0.58 18.95 -0.13
N PRO A 203 0.55 19.10 -1.48
CA PRO A 203 1.54 18.47 -2.35
C PRO A 203 2.99 18.86 -2.06
N SER A 204 3.23 20.10 -1.59
CA SER A 204 4.58 20.57 -1.25
C SER A 204 5.23 19.82 -0.08
N ASN A 205 4.45 19.07 0.70
CA ASN A 205 4.99 18.18 1.74
C ASN A 205 5.58 16.88 1.16
N TYR A 206 5.32 16.58 -0.12
CA TYR A 206 5.70 15.32 -0.79
C TYR A 206 6.55 15.59 -2.04
N PRO A 207 7.75 16.18 -1.91
CA PRO A 207 8.55 16.62 -3.05
C PRO A 207 9.09 15.47 -3.94
N SER A 208 9.07 14.24 -3.43
CA SER A 208 9.52 13.04 -4.15
C SER A 208 8.38 12.24 -4.76
N LEU A 209 7.13 12.71 -4.67
CA LEU A 209 5.98 12.03 -5.22
C LEU A 209 6.11 11.96 -6.75
N ILE A 210 6.04 10.75 -7.30
CA ILE A 210 6.12 10.53 -8.75
C ILE A 210 4.84 9.91 -9.30
N SER A 211 4.00 9.35 -8.43
CA SER A 211 2.73 8.77 -8.81
C SER A 211 1.72 8.89 -7.68
N THR A 212 0.54 9.41 -8.02
CA THR A 212 -0.65 9.41 -7.18
C THR A 212 -1.74 8.53 -7.78
N ALA A 213 -1.39 7.32 -8.19
CA ALA A 213 -2.38 6.35 -8.65
C ALA A 213 -3.30 5.97 -7.47
N GLY A 214 -4.59 6.29 -7.57
CA GLY A 214 -5.59 5.89 -6.58
C GLY A 214 -5.51 6.57 -5.20
N VAL A 215 -4.86 7.74 -5.07
CA VAL A 215 -4.77 8.48 -3.78
C VAL A 215 -6.12 9.06 -3.33
N PHE A 216 -7.03 9.35 -4.26
CA PHE A 216 -8.26 10.07 -3.94
C PHE A 216 -9.49 9.26 -4.35
N ARG A 217 -9.44 7.93 -4.22
CA ARG A 217 -10.59 7.07 -4.52
C ARG A 217 -11.36 6.76 -3.26
N GLY A 218 -12.66 7.07 -3.21
CA GLY A 218 -13.56 6.64 -2.14
C GLY A 218 -13.19 7.07 -0.71
N ASN A 219 -12.37 8.12 -0.56
CA ASN A 219 -11.88 8.62 0.72
C ASN A 219 -12.32 10.08 0.95
N SER A 220 -11.91 10.67 2.08
CA SER A 220 -12.29 12.05 2.47
C SER A 220 -11.12 13.03 2.43
N VAL A 221 -10.11 12.75 1.59
CA VAL A 221 -8.98 13.63 1.39
C VAL A 221 -9.37 14.75 0.42
N TYR A 222 -8.99 15.98 0.74
CA TYR A 222 -9.19 17.19 -0.07
C TYR A 222 -7.88 17.96 -0.23
N GLY A 223 -7.87 19.03 -1.04
CA GLY A 223 -6.69 19.91 -1.12
C GLY A 223 -6.60 20.72 -2.42
N ASP A 224 -5.57 21.54 -2.51
CA ASP A 224 -5.19 22.29 -3.71
C ASP A 224 -4.23 21.46 -4.57
N ILE A 225 -4.78 20.81 -5.59
CA ILE A 225 -3.99 19.93 -6.46
C ILE A 225 -3.22 20.68 -7.55
N SER A 226 -3.42 22.00 -7.68
CA SER A 226 -2.64 22.82 -8.63
C SER A 226 -1.13 22.78 -8.35
N LYS A 227 -0.76 22.50 -7.10
CA LYS A 227 0.61 22.43 -6.59
C LYS A 227 1.26 21.06 -6.70
N ILE A 228 0.57 20.05 -7.24
CA ILE A 228 1.22 18.77 -7.52
C ILE A 228 2.40 19.01 -8.47
N GLY A 229 3.48 18.23 -8.35
CA GLY A 229 4.71 18.38 -9.15
C GLY A 229 4.50 18.10 -10.65
N ASN A 230 5.51 17.53 -11.32
CA ASN A 230 5.44 17.23 -12.76
C ASN A 230 4.76 15.88 -13.08
N GLU A 231 3.84 15.44 -12.23
CA GLU A 231 3.02 14.26 -12.48
C GLU A 231 2.03 14.54 -13.61
N ASN A 232 1.71 13.49 -14.35
CA ASN A 232 0.82 13.54 -15.49
C ASN A 232 -0.46 12.73 -15.28
N PHE A 233 -0.62 12.03 -14.16
CA PHE A 233 -1.81 11.22 -13.91
C PHE A 233 -2.21 11.19 -12.43
N ILE A 234 -3.51 11.36 -12.19
CA ILE A 234 -4.15 11.22 -10.89
C ILE A 234 -5.50 10.53 -11.05
N THR A 235 -5.87 9.70 -10.08
CA THR A 235 -7.24 9.19 -10.00
C THR A 235 -7.97 9.71 -8.77
N MET A 236 -9.18 10.21 -9.01
CA MET A 236 -10.07 10.85 -8.04
C MET A 236 -11.52 10.38 -8.28
N VAL A 237 -11.83 9.15 -7.89
CA VAL A 237 -13.12 8.46 -8.15
C VAL A 237 -13.91 8.31 -6.86
N ASP A 238 -15.22 8.47 -6.89
CA ASP A 238 -16.12 8.30 -5.72
C ASP A 238 -15.70 9.09 -4.46
N ASN A 239 -14.96 10.18 -4.65
CA ASN A 239 -14.55 11.06 -3.56
C ASN A 239 -15.50 12.24 -3.51
N ASN A 240 -16.21 12.36 -2.38
CA ASN A 240 -17.18 13.44 -2.16
C ASN A 240 -16.53 14.76 -1.70
N SER A 241 -15.22 14.76 -1.50
CA SER A 241 -14.47 15.93 -1.05
C SER A 241 -14.27 16.92 -2.20
N LYS A 242 -14.34 18.21 -1.85
CA LYS A 242 -14.08 19.29 -2.79
C LYS A 242 -12.58 19.51 -2.95
N PHE A 243 -12.08 19.43 -4.17
CA PHE A 243 -10.72 19.81 -4.51
C PHE A 243 -10.69 21.26 -5.01
N SER A 244 -9.52 21.87 -4.96
CA SER A 244 -9.32 23.24 -5.43
C SER A 244 -8.16 23.34 -6.41
N TRP A 245 -8.15 24.45 -7.14
CA TRP A 245 -7.08 24.80 -8.06
C TRP A 245 -6.74 26.28 -7.88
N LYS A 246 -5.90 26.59 -6.90
CA LYS A 246 -5.69 27.97 -6.44
C LYS A 246 -4.46 28.66 -7.02
N THR A 247 -3.54 27.92 -7.62
CA THR A 247 -2.28 28.47 -8.12
C THR A 247 -2.03 28.13 -9.58
N GLU A 248 -1.22 28.96 -10.24
CA GLU A 248 -0.82 28.68 -11.61
C GLU A 248 0.11 27.47 -11.68
N ARG A 249 -0.31 26.42 -12.39
CA ARG A 249 0.55 25.26 -12.64
C ARG A 249 1.68 25.64 -13.60
N ASN A 250 2.91 25.22 -13.31
CA ASN A 250 4.07 25.52 -14.16
C ASN A 250 3.86 24.99 -15.58
N SER A 251 3.98 25.86 -16.59
CA SER A 251 3.73 25.50 -18.00
C SER A 251 4.73 24.48 -18.55
N SER A 252 5.91 24.30 -17.94
CA SER A 252 6.85 23.24 -18.30
C SER A 252 6.42 21.87 -17.77
N TYR A 253 5.44 21.80 -16.87
CA TYR A 253 4.92 20.54 -16.36
C TYR A 253 3.96 19.90 -17.35
N LYS A 254 3.80 18.59 -17.20
CA LYS A 254 2.84 17.80 -17.96
C LYS A 254 1.41 18.17 -17.57
N ILE A 255 0.52 18.14 -18.56
CA ILE A 255 -0.92 18.12 -18.34
C ILE A 255 -1.23 16.93 -17.42
N LEU A 256 -1.95 17.22 -16.35
CA LEU A 256 -2.42 16.25 -15.38
C LEU A 256 -3.72 15.63 -15.88
N ALA A 257 -3.65 14.40 -16.38
CA ALA A 257 -4.83 13.60 -16.64
C ALA A 257 -5.51 13.25 -15.31
N ILE A 258 -6.82 13.47 -15.28
CA ILE A 258 -7.67 13.27 -14.10
C ILE A 258 -8.69 12.21 -14.47
N GLU A 259 -8.57 11.04 -13.85
CA GLU A 259 -9.56 9.97 -13.93
C GLU A 259 -10.56 10.11 -12.77
N GLY A 260 -11.86 10.02 -13.05
CA GLY A 260 -12.94 10.11 -12.06
C GLY A 260 -13.77 11.38 -12.20
N ILE A 261 -14.44 11.85 -11.15
CA ILE A 261 -15.28 13.06 -11.24
C ILE A 261 -15.06 13.92 -9.98
N PRO A 262 -13.82 14.39 -9.72
CA PRO A 262 -13.57 15.28 -8.61
C PRO A 262 -14.33 16.59 -8.80
N ASN A 263 -14.83 17.14 -7.70
CA ASN A 263 -15.54 18.42 -7.70
C ASN A 263 -14.56 19.58 -7.44
N PHE A 264 -14.37 20.44 -8.43
CA PHE A 264 -13.60 21.69 -8.31
C PHE A 264 -14.46 22.91 -7.99
N GLY A 265 -15.80 22.79 -8.05
CA GLY A 265 -16.71 23.92 -7.91
C GLY A 265 -16.34 25.07 -8.84
N GLU A 266 -16.16 26.26 -8.26
CA GLU A 266 -15.78 27.49 -8.98
C GLU A 266 -14.33 27.49 -9.53
N ASP A 267 -13.47 26.57 -9.09
CA ASP A 267 -12.08 26.52 -9.56
C ASP A 267 -11.93 25.76 -10.89
N LEU A 268 -13.03 25.26 -11.47
CA LEU A 268 -13.01 24.41 -12.67
C LEU A 268 -12.42 25.14 -13.88
N ASP A 269 -12.87 26.37 -14.16
CA ASP A 269 -12.35 27.15 -15.29
C ASP A 269 -10.86 27.45 -15.12
N ALA A 270 -10.44 27.81 -13.91
CA ALA A 270 -9.02 28.04 -13.59
C ALA A 270 -8.20 26.78 -13.87
N MET A 271 -8.65 25.62 -13.39
CA MET A 271 -8.01 24.33 -13.66
C MET A 271 -7.83 24.09 -15.15
N LEU A 272 -8.88 24.22 -15.96
CA LEU A 272 -8.83 24.00 -17.41
C LEU A 272 -7.86 24.96 -18.11
N ILE A 273 -7.94 26.26 -17.82
CA ILE A 273 -7.06 27.30 -18.38
C ILE A 273 -5.59 27.03 -18.05
N ASN A 274 -5.32 26.59 -16.83
CA ASN A 274 -3.98 26.28 -16.34
C ASN A 274 -3.40 25.05 -17.04
N GLN A 275 -4.17 23.97 -17.10
CA GLN A 275 -3.77 22.75 -17.78
C GLN A 275 -3.48 22.99 -19.26
N ALA A 276 -4.27 23.84 -19.94
CA ALA A 276 -4.05 24.14 -21.36
C ALA A 276 -2.67 24.76 -21.66
N LYS A 277 -2.02 25.42 -20.69
CA LYS A 277 -0.67 25.98 -20.81
C LYS A 277 0.44 24.93 -20.67
N CYS A 278 0.15 23.76 -20.09
CA CYS A 278 1.11 22.70 -19.79
C CYS A 278 1.50 21.88 -21.04
N VAL A 279 2.58 21.10 -20.94
CA VAL A 279 3.05 20.23 -22.03
C VAL A 279 2.35 18.88 -22.05
N VAL A 280 2.32 18.22 -23.22
CA VAL A 280 1.72 16.88 -23.35
C VAL A 280 2.54 15.85 -22.58
N GLY A 281 1.86 15.03 -21.77
CA GLY A 281 2.51 14.04 -20.89
C GLY A 281 2.42 12.59 -21.36
N PHE A 282 1.69 12.32 -22.45
CA PHE A 282 1.38 10.97 -22.95
C PHE A 282 1.46 10.90 -24.48
N THR A 283 1.52 9.68 -24.98
CA THR A 283 1.61 9.34 -26.41
C THR A 283 0.28 8.75 -26.93
N SER A 284 0.15 8.59 -28.24
CA SER A 284 -1.01 7.93 -28.84
C SER A 284 -1.18 6.48 -28.37
N SER A 285 -0.08 5.78 -28.06
CA SER A 285 -0.06 4.42 -27.52
C SER A 285 -0.47 4.29 -26.06
N ASP A 286 -0.52 5.40 -25.30
CA ASP A 286 -0.97 5.35 -23.92
C ASP A 286 -2.48 5.05 -23.82
N ASN A 287 -2.85 4.31 -22.77
CA ASN A 287 -4.24 4.01 -22.45
C ASN A 287 -5.11 5.28 -22.42
N SER A 288 -6.35 5.18 -22.90
CA SER A 288 -7.26 6.31 -23.02
C SER A 288 -7.51 7.05 -21.71
N PHE A 289 -7.57 6.34 -20.57
CA PHE A 289 -7.76 6.95 -19.25
C PHE A 289 -6.60 7.87 -18.84
N LYS A 290 -5.39 7.64 -19.36
CA LYS A 290 -4.25 8.54 -19.15
C LYS A 290 -4.35 9.81 -20.00
N LYS A 291 -5.32 9.91 -20.90
CA LYS A 291 -5.58 11.09 -21.75
C LYS A 291 -6.97 11.67 -21.48
N ALA A 292 -7.52 11.43 -20.30
CA ALA A 292 -8.80 11.97 -19.87
C ALA A 292 -8.60 13.08 -18.83
N ILE A 293 -9.38 14.14 -18.95
CA ILE A 293 -9.57 15.16 -17.92
C ILE A 293 -11.06 15.19 -17.62
N THR A 294 -11.45 14.51 -16.55
CA THR A 294 -12.85 14.41 -16.13
C THR A 294 -13.04 15.14 -14.79
N ALA A 295 -14.06 15.99 -14.70
CA ALA A 295 -14.24 16.88 -13.55
C ALA A 295 -15.70 17.35 -13.39
N ARG A 296 -16.08 17.74 -12.16
CA ARG A 296 -17.33 18.45 -11.85
C ARG A 296 -17.06 19.88 -11.41
N GLY A 297 -17.91 20.83 -11.79
CA GLY A 297 -17.84 22.20 -11.30
C GLY A 297 -18.63 23.21 -12.13
N THR A 298 -18.46 24.49 -11.81
CA THR A 298 -19.07 25.61 -12.52
C THR A 298 -18.18 25.99 -13.69
N LYS A 299 -18.60 25.63 -14.91
CA LYS A 299 -17.89 25.99 -16.15
C LYS A 299 -18.55 27.21 -16.79
N THR A 300 -17.75 28.20 -17.18
CA THR A 300 -18.20 29.33 -18.00
C THR A 300 -17.59 29.29 -19.40
N SER A 301 -17.89 30.28 -20.23
CA SER A 301 -17.24 30.46 -21.54
C SER A 301 -15.76 30.85 -21.43
N ALA A 302 -15.28 31.26 -20.26
CA ALA A 302 -13.88 31.65 -20.03
C ALA A 302 -12.88 30.50 -20.31
N SER A 303 -13.32 29.24 -20.19
CA SER A 303 -12.47 28.06 -20.42
C SER A 303 -12.65 27.40 -21.80
N ASP A 304 -13.50 27.92 -22.70
CA ASP A 304 -13.78 27.27 -24.00
C ASP A 304 -12.52 27.10 -24.87
N ALA A 305 -11.70 28.15 -24.97
CA ALA A 305 -10.43 28.10 -25.70
C ALA A 305 -9.43 27.11 -25.06
N ALA A 306 -9.46 26.99 -23.74
CA ALA A 306 -8.61 26.05 -23.01
C ALA A 306 -9.02 24.59 -23.29
N VAL A 307 -10.32 24.30 -23.31
CA VAL A 307 -10.85 22.98 -23.68
C VAL A 307 -10.43 22.60 -25.11
N ALA A 308 -10.60 23.51 -26.08
CA ALA A 308 -10.18 23.28 -27.46
C ALA A 308 -8.66 23.00 -27.56
N THR A 309 -7.85 23.75 -26.80
CA THR A 309 -6.39 23.55 -26.73
C THR A 309 -6.03 22.17 -26.17
N LEU A 310 -6.69 21.74 -25.09
CA LEU A 310 -6.47 20.41 -24.49
C LEU A 310 -6.87 19.27 -25.45
N GLN A 311 -7.96 19.43 -26.18
CA GLN A 311 -8.41 18.47 -27.18
C GLN A 311 -7.46 18.37 -28.38
N GLN A 312 -6.94 19.50 -28.87
CA GLN A 312 -5.90 19.52 -29.91
C GLN A 312 -4.61 18.83 -29.44
N LYS A 313 -4.31 18.92 -28.13
CA LYS A 313 -3.21 18.20 -27.48
C LYS A 313 -3.49 16.71 -27.24
N GLY A 314 -4.64 16.19 -27.68
CA GLY A 314 -4.97 14.76 -27.65
C GLY A 314 -5.67 14.30 -26.37
N TYR A 315 -6.19 15.22 -25.54
CA TYR A 315 -6.93 14.88 -24.33
C TYR A 315 -8.45 14.90 -24.56
N THR A 316 -9.14 13.91 -24.00
CA THR A 316 -10.61 13.94 -23.86
C THR A 316 -10.96 14.76 -22.62
N VAL A 317 -11.72 15.84 -22.78
CA VAL A 317 -12.20 16.67 -21.67
C VAL A 317 -13.68 16.41 -21.46
N LEU A 318 -14.07 15.98 -20.26
CA LEU A 318 -15.46 15.78 -19.86
C LEU A 318 -15.74 16.58 -18.59
N VAL A 319 -16.67 17.52 -18.69
CA VAL A 319 -17.14 18.33 -17.57
C VAL A 319 -18.57 17.97 -17.24
N ILE A 320 -18.82 17.70 -15.96
CA ILE A 320 -20.15 17.55 -15.40
C ILE A 320 -20.49 18.85 -14.68
N PRO A 321 -21.57 19.57 -15.06
CA PRO A 321 -22.00 20.76 -14.32
C PRO A 321 -22.24 20.45 -12.83
N ALA A 322 -21.95 21.43 -11.98
CA ALA A 322 -22.20 21.37 -10.54
C ALA A 322 -23.68 21.15 -10.19
#